data_AF-A0A143QB15-F1
#
_entry.id   AF-A0A143QB15-F1
#
_cell.length_a   1.000
_cell.length_b   1.000
_cell.length_c   1.000
_cell.angle_alpha   90.00
_cell.angle_beta   90.00
_cell.angle_gamma   90.00
#
_symmetry.space_group_name_H-M   'P 1'
#
loop_
_entity.id
_entity.type
_entity.pdbx_description
1 polymer ?
#
loop_
_entity_poly.entity_id
_entity_poly.type
_entity_poly.pdbx_seq_one_letter_code
_entity_poly.pdbx_strand_id
1 'polypeptide(L)'
;MTLDDAPAGATAVDVRDHSALTVLALRSVGLDPDPYLVSEIAALPIPDAVSAIERTADLTDVSSVLRGTVGPHGTTILLRRVATGLLDAQILAPDTAVALATAGVRLPALADFLTRTAESATPEQAPALWDAAIAAGADPGRAAAPRAQARLAVGDLDAAAQQADTVLTEPTSDDEAVRGAAQVAATVALRRGAPSHAASVYRWLGAARAGSDVAHAVVSLLAVGERETAETFSGAPSAALPTSDTARNGLVAAGMLASVSETPTAALGSMLRACALADPTTDDHPASLAGLLAIHLGDPRTARDVLTEASTTRTGLLGAWAAMLLGDVDAAETCIRRTEPERLDRRDLLWWSGLRAAVARRRGDTGALASTLADARRLLVEVEPDLYTVLPVGELWLASTRLGDAGRIRHAVDRTSAILAGLGEPPLWATAWHWYGVQAAILAGAPADLVPHARTLGALAQHSPHAAAVAAAGRCWLRVLQGEPDADDVRACTRSLERFGHAWEAARLASDAALRVDDTRTATALLQTAREITSAASVPDATSSAGELTDREAEVAQLLVLGLTYREIGARLYISAKTVEHHVARIRRRLDAGSRSELLSMLRAAGYGQQEEREQP
;
A
#
# COMPACT_ATOMS: atom_id res chain seq x y z
N MET A 1 39.02 -34.27 18.73
CA MET A 1 39.63 -32.97 19.03
C MET A 1 40.01 -33.00 20.50
N THR A 2 41.25 -32.67 20.80
CA THR A 2 41.93 -32.81 22.10
C THR A 2 41.27 -31.99 23.22
N LEU A 3 41.45 -32.49 24.44
CA LEU A 3 40.81 -32.13 25.72
C LEU A 3 41.23 -30.75 26.30
N ASP A 4 41.68 -29.78 25.51
CA ASP A 4 42.43 -28.62 26.05
C ASP A 4 42.05 -27.23 25.51
N ASP A 5 40.83 -27.04 25.00
CA ASP A 5 40.29 -25.69 24.68
C ASP A 5 38.98 -25.44 25.44
N ALA A 6 39.03 -25.45 26.77
CA ALA A 6 37.96 -24.91 27.60
C ALA A 6 38.20 -23.39 27.78
N PRO A 7 37.23 -22.51 27.45
CA PRO A 7 37.39 -21.08 27.69
C PRO A 7 37.56 -20.82 29.20
N ALA A 8 38.67 -20.17 29.55
CA ALA A 8 39.00 -19.75 30.91
C ALA A 8 37.92 -18.79 31.44
N GLY A 9 37.06 -19.31 32.34
CA GLY A 9 35.96 -18.55 32.94
C GLY A 9 34.79 -19.38 33.47
N ALA A 10 34.76 -20.71 33.29
CA ALA A 10 33.69 -21.56 33.82
C ALA A 10 33.85 -21.81 35.33
N THR A 11 33.23 -20.98 36.16
CA THR A 11 32.91 -21.33 37.56
C THR A 11 32.08 -22.61 37.53
N ALA A 12 32.67 -23.70 38.02
CA ALA A 12 32.11 -25.05 37.90
C ALA A 12 30.85 -25.21 38.77
N VAL A 13 29.68 -24.99 38.17
CA VAL A 13 28.39 -25.32 38.79
C VAL A 13 28.23 -26.85 38.77
N ASP A 14 27.98 -27.45 39.93
CA ASP A 14 27.79 -28.90 40.06
C ASP A 14 26.49 -29.33 39.36
N VAL A 15 26.54 -30.40 38.57
CA VAL A 15 25.39 -31.05 37.93
C VAL A 15 24.31 -31.46 38.95
N ARG A 16 24.70 -31.67 40.22
CA ARG A 16 23.78 -32.03 41.31
C ARG A 16 23.13 -30.82 41.99
N ASP A 17 23.57 -29.61 41.70
CA ASP A 17 23.06 -28.38 42.30
C ASP A 17 21.79 -27.90 41.56
N HIS A 18 20.66 -28.53 41.91
CA HIS A 18 19.38 -28.30 41.25
C HIS A 18 18.88 -26.85 41.40
N SER A 19 19.26 -26.15 42.49
CA SER A 19 18.86 -24.77 42.72
C SER A 19 19.65 -23.81 41.83
N ALA A 20 20.98 -23.96 41.76
CA ALA A 20 21.80 -23.19 40.83
C ALA A 20 21.41 -23.45 39.37
N LEU A 21 21.16 -24.71 39.00
CA LEU A 21 20.72 -25.07 37.65
C LEU A 21 19.35 -24.47 37.28
N THR A 22 18.43 -24.32 38.24
CA THR A 22 17.13 -23.66 38.01
C THR A 22 17.30 -22.16 37.77
N VAL A 23 18.16 -21.49 38.55
CA VAL A 23 18.47 -20.07 38.35
C VAL A 23 19.11 -19.84 36.98
N LEU A 24 20.04 -20.70 36.57
CA LEU A 24 20.66 -20.63 35.24
C LEU A 24 19.64 -20.89 34.13
N ALA A 25 18.74 -21.84 34.31
CA ALA A 25 17.66 -22.10 33.35
C ALA A 25 16.76 -20.87 33.17
N LEU A 26 16.33 -20.20 34.25
CA LEU A 26 15.56 -18.96 34.20
C LEU A 26 16.31 -17.84 33.46
N ARG A 27 17.57 -17.59 33.84
CA ARG A 27 18.40 -16.56 33.19
C ARG A 27 18.67 -16.87 31.71
N SER A 28 18.78 -18.15 31.33
CA SER A 28 19.03 -18.55 29.94
C SER A 28 17.87 -18.22 29.00
N VAL A 29 16.65 -18.02 29.53
CA VAL A 29 15.46 -17.58 28.77
C VAL A 29 15.10 -16.12 29.03
N GLY A 30 16.05 -15.34 29.56
CA GLY A 30 15.91 -13.89 29.73
C GLY A 30 15.07 -13.46 30.93
N LEU A 31 14.80 -14.36 31.89
CA LEU A 31 14.13 -14.00 33.13
C LEU A 31 15.13 -13.66 34.24
N ASP A 32 14.86 -12.56 34.93
CA ASP A 32 15.53 -12.27 36.19
C ASP A 32 15.00 -13.20 37.29
N PRO A 33 15.89 -13.94 37.98
CA PRO A 33 15.48 -14.93 38.95
C PRO A 33 15.01 -14.25 40.25
N ASP A 34 13.73 -14.39 40.57
CA ASP A 34 13.15 -13.98 41.85
C ASP A 34 13.18 -15.13 42.87
N PRO A 35 13.53 -14.89 44.16
CA PRO A 35 13.59 -15.96 45.17
C PRO A 35 12.29 -16.75 45.35
N TYR A 36 11.11 -16.15 45.19
CA TYR A 36 9.84 -16.87 45.31
C TYR A 36 9.63 -17.78 44.10
N LEU A 37 9.90 -17.28 42.89
CA LEU A 37 9.82 -18.04 41.66
C LEU A 37 10.79 -19.24 41.66
N VAL A 38 12.04 -19.02 42.09
CA VAL A 38 13.04 -20.09 42.19
C VAL A 38 12.64 -21.12 43.25
N SER A 39 12.13 -20.66 44.40
CA SER A 39 11.62 -21.51 45.49
C SER A 39 10.47 -22.41 45.01
N GLU A 40 9.54 -21.86 44.24
CA GLU A 40 8.40 -22.57 43.68
C GLU A 40 8.83 -23.60 42.62
N ILE A 41 9.61 -23.20 41.61
CA ILE A 41 10.02 -24.07 40.49
C ILE A 41 10.95 -25.20 40.96
N ALA A 42 11.88 -24.90 41.86
CA ALA A 42 12.84 -25.86 42.36
C ALA A 42 12.36 -26.62 43.62
N ALA A 43 11.18 -26.30 44.14
CA ALA A 43 10.56 -26.88 45.32
C ALA A 43 11.48 -26.86 46.56
N LEU A 44 12.00 -25.68 46.91
CA LEU A 44 12.98 -25.48 47.99
C LEU A 44 12.65 -24.26 48.86
N PRO A 45 13.13 -24.19 50.12
CA PRO A 45 12.90 -23.02 50.99
C PRO A 45 13.45 -21.71 50.39
N ILE A 46 12.75 -20.60 50.60
CA ILE A 46 13.16 -19.26 50.10
C ILE A 46 14.63 -18.91 50.45
N PRO A 47 15.16 -19.16 51.67
CA PRO A 47 16.57 -18.88 51.96
C PRO A 47 17.55 -19.62 51.03
N ASP A 48 17.22 -20.84 50.63
CA ASP A 48 18.05 -21.64 49.73
C ASP A 48 17.94 -21.12 48.29
N ALA A 49 16.79 -20.54 47.91
CA ALA A 49 16.60 -19.86 46.63
C ALA A 49 17.46 -18.59 46.52
N VAL A 50 17.45 -17.76 47.56
CA VAL A 50 18.30 -16.56 47.66
C VAL A 50 19.77 -16.96 47.53
N SER A 51 20.21 -17.98 48.27
CA SER A 51 21.59 -18.46 48.19
C SER A 51 21.96 -18.98 46.79
N ALA A 52 21.04 -19.62 46.07
CA ALA A 52 21.27 -20.06 44.69
C ALA A 52 21.41 -18.88 43.71
N ILE A 53 20.62 -17.83 43.88
CA ILE A 53 20.70 -16.60 43.07
C ILE A 53 22.04 -15.90 43.30
N GLU A 54 22.42 -15.69 44.57
CA GLU A 54 23.70 -15.05 44.92
C GLU A 54 24.91 -15.81 44.37
N ARG A 55 24.92 -17.15 44.49
CA ARG A 55 26.03 -17.99 43.99
C ARG A 55 26.18 -17.99 42.48
N THR A 56 25.13 -17.63 41.75
CA THR A 56 25.13 -17.63 40.28
C THR A 56 25.16 -16.23 39.68
N ALA A 57 25.12 -15.17 40.49
CA ALA A 57 25.00 -13.78 40.04
C ALA A 57 26.10 -13.38 39.05
N ASP A 58 27.36 -13.71 39.36
CA ASP A 58 28.54 -13.32 38.56
C ASP A 58 28.73 -14.18 37.29
N LEU A 59 27.89 -15.20 37.09
CA LEU A 59 27.97 -16.03 35.89
C LEU A 59 27.50 -15.25 34.65
N THR A 60 28.35 -15.29 33.64
CA THR A 60 28.10 -14.78 32.28
C THR A 60 28.00 -15.95 31.31
N ASP A 61 27.39 -15.73 30.14
CA ASP A 61 27.12 -16.78 29.14
C ASP A 61 26.39 -18.00 29.73
N VAL A 62 25.33 -17.72 30.48
CA VAL A 62 24.55 -18.70 31.25
C VAL A 62 24.08 -19.88 30.38
N SER A 63 23.70 -19.63 29.12
CA SER A 63 23.26 -20.66 28.19
C SER A 63 24.36 -21.63 27.76
N SER A 64 25.61 -21.17 27.70
CA SER A 64 26.78 -22.03 27.46
C SER A 64 27.15 -22.82 28.71
N VAL A 65 27.19 -22.17 29.88
CA VAL A 65 27.44 -22.82 31.17
C VAL A 65 26.43 -23.94 31.42
N LEU A 66 25.14 -23.66 31.26
CA LEU A 66 24.06 -24.63 31.46
C LEU A 66 24.21 -25.84 30.50
N ARG A 67 24.49 -25.58 29.21
CA ARG A 67 24.71 -26.66 28.22
C ARG A 67 25.98 -27.46 28.49
N GLY A 68 27.05 -26.82 28.94
CA GLY A 68 28.30 -27.47 29.30
C GLY A 68 28.17 -28.37 30.53
N THR A 69 27.37 -27.96 31.52
CA THR A 69 27.18 -28.70 32.77
C THR A 69 26.24 -29.90 32.60
N VAL A 70 25.03 -29.72 32.06
CA VAL A 70 24.01 -30.80 32.02
C VAL A 70 23.80 -31.43 30.65
N GLY A 71 24.48 -30.92 29.62
CA GLY A 71 24.31 -31.35 28.23
C GLY A 71 22.97 -30.90 27.61
N PRO A 72 22.80 -31.01 26.27
CA PRO A 72 21.61 -30.52 25.58
C PRO A 72 20.30 -31.12 26.12
N HIS A 73 20.28 -32.42 26.38
CA HIS A 73 19.09 -33.10 26.90
C HIS A 73 18.74 -32.67 28.33
N GLY A 74 19.75 -32.52 29.21
CA GLY A 74 19.55 -32.05 30.57
C GLY A 74 19.06 -30.60 30.60
N THR A 75 19.58 -29.75 29.72
CA THR A 75 19.09 -28.38 29.54
C THR A 75 17.60 -28.36 29.16
N THR A 76 17.18 -29.17 28.19
CA THR A 76 15.76 -29.25 27.81
C THR A 76 14.86 -29.71 28.97
N ILE A 77 15.31 -30.66 29.80
CA ILE A 77 14.55 -31.11 30.97
C ILE A 77 14.38 -29.98 32.00
N LEU A 78 15.44 -29.24 32.29
CA LEU A 78 15.39 -28.11 33.22
C LEU A 78 14.48 -26.99 32.70
N LEU A 79 14.62 -26.63 31.43
CA LEU A 79 13.76 -25.63 30.79
C LEU A 79 12.30 -26.07 30.74
N ARG A 80 12.03 -27.37 30.56
CA ARG A 80 10.67 -27.92 30.65
C ARG A 80 10.08 -27.76 32.05
N ARG A 81 10.88 -27.97 33.11
CA ARG A 81 10.44 -27.74 34.50
C ARG A 81 10.16 -26.25 34.75
N VAL A 82 11.06 -25.36 34.29
CA VAL A 82 10.85 -23.91 34.35
C VAL A 82 9.56 -23.51 33.64
N ALA A 83 9.35 -23.97 32.40
CA ALA A 83 8.14 -23.67 31.62
C ALA A 83 6.87 -24.13 32.35
N THR A 84 6.89 -25.32 32.95
CA THR A 84 5.74 -25.86 33.70
C THR A 84 5.42 -24.96 34.90
N GLY A 85 6.42 -24.59 35.71
CA GLY A 85 6.19 -23.73 36.86
C GLY A 85 5.71 -22.31 36.49
N LEU A 86 6.22 -21.73 35.40
CA LEU A 86 5.76 -20.43 34.91
C LEU A 86 4.30 -20.47 34.42
N LEU A 87 3.89 -21.58 33.80
CA LEU A 87 2.51 -21.80 33.34
C LEU A 87 1.57 -22.01 34.53
N ASP A 88 1.97 -22.83 35.51
CA ASP A 88 1.19 -23.11 36.71
C ASP A 88 0.97 -21.83 37.54
N ALA A 89 2.00 -20.98 37.65
CA ALA A 89 1.93 -19.68 38.32
C ALA A 89 1.24 -18.58 37.48
N GLN A 90 0.90 -18.85 36.21
CA GLN A 90 0.26 -17.90 35.28
C GLN A 90 1.04 -16.59 35.05
N ILE A 91 2.37 -16.63 35.11
CA ILE A 91 3.27 -15.48 34.95
C ILE A 91 4.11 -15.55 33.66
N LEU A 92 3.84 -16.52 32.80
CA LEU A 92 4.59 -16.69 31.55
C LEU A 92 4.34 -15.51 30.60
N ALA A 93 5.41 -14.79 30.25
CA ALA A 93 5.39 -13.73 29.24
C ALA A 93 5.58 -14.30 27.81
N PRO A 94 5.05 -13.62 26.77
CA PRO A 94 5.19 -14.06 25.37
C PRO A 94 6.64 -14.26 24.92
N ASP A 95 7.54 -13.31 25.20
CA ASP A 95 8.95 -13.39 24.79
C ASP A 95 9.66 -14.59 25.43
N THR A 96 9.38 -14.85 26.71
CA THR A 96 9.91 -16.02 27.43
C THR A 96 9.34 -17.31 26.85
N ALA A 97 8.06 -17.34 26.49
CA ALA A 97 7.44 -18.51 25.86
C ALA A 97 8.10 -18.83 24.50
N VAL A 98 8.40 -17.80 23.69
CA VAL A 98 9.14 -17.93 22.43
C VAL A 98 10.55 -18.44 22.68
N ALA A 99 11.27 -17.91 23.69
CA ALA A 99 12.60 -18.37 24.06
C ALA A 99 12.61 -19.84 24.47
N LEU A 100 11.65 -20.27 25.29
CA LEU A 100 11.48 -21.67 25.72
C LEU A 100 11.21 -22.60 24.52
N ALA A 101 10.31 -22.23 23.62
CA ALA A 101 10.01 -23.00 22.42
C ALA A 101 11.23 -23.11 21.49
N THR A 102 11.96 -22.00 21.30
CA THR A 102 13.19 -21.93 20.49
C THR A 102 14.31 -22.79 21.08
N ALA A 103 14.37 -22.89 22.41
CA ALA A 103 15.28 -23.78 23.13
C ALA A 103 14.88 -25.28 23.05
N GLY A 104 13.81 -25.62 22.32
CA GLY A 104 13.36 -26.98 22.06
C GLY A 104 12.42 -27.55 23.12
N VAL A 105 11.86 -26.72 24.01
CA VAL A 105 10.84 -27.17 24.98
C VAL A 105 9.54 -27.49 24.25
N ARG A 106 9.12 -28.75 24.32
CA ARG A 106 7.83 -29.21 23.79
C ARG A 106 6.87 -29.58 24.90
N LEU A 107 5.79 -28.82 25.02
CA LEU A 107 4.77 -28.96 26.05
C LEU A 107 3.40 -28.54 25.47
N PRO A 108 2.34 -29.35 25.60
CA PRO A 108 1.01 -28.97 25.12
C PRO A 108 0.52 -27.63 25.70
N ALA A 109 0.67 -27.41 27.00
CA ALA A 109 0.27 -26.16 27.64
C ALA A 109 1.07 -24.92 27.15
N LEU A 110 2.34 -25.10 26.76
CA LEU A 110 3.14 -24.04 26.16
C LEU A 110 2.68 -23.74 24.73
N ALA A 111 2.40 -24.78 23.94
CA ALA A 111 1.85 -24.65 22.60
C ALA A 111 0.46 -23.97 22.61
N ASP A 112 -0.41 -24.33 23.55
CA ASP A 112 -1.73 -23.72 23.73
C ASP A 112 -1.64 -22.26 24.20
N PHE A 113 -0.66 -21.94 25.07
CA PHE A 113 -0.38 -20.56 25.46
C PHE A 113 0.04 -19.74 24.24
N LEU A 114 1.08 -20.19 23.51
CA LEU A 114 1.61 -19.50 22.34
C LEU A 114 0.57 -19.34 21.22
N THR A 115 -0.27 -20.35 21.00
CA THR A 115 -1.37 -20.30 20.02
C THR A 115 -2.36 -19.18 20.36
N ARG A 116 -2.87 -19.15 21.61
CA ARG A 116 -3.80 -18.10 22.04
C ARG A 116 -3.17 -16.72 22.03
N THR A 117 -1.89 -16.60 22.40
CA THR A 117 -1.17 -15.33 22.32
C THR A 117 -1.00 -14.88 20.87
N ALA A 118 -0.72 -15.80 19.95
CA ALA A 118 -0.58 -15.49 18.52
C ALA A 118 -1.90 -15.02 17.89
N GLU A 119 -3.03 -15.60 18.29
CA GLU A 119 -4.37 -15.22 17.79
C GLU A 119 -4.75 -13.77 18.12
N SER A 120 -4.25 -13.23 19.24
CA SER A 120 -4.50 -11.84 19.66
C SER A 120 -3.31 -10.91 19.48
N ALA A 121 -2.24 -11.36 18.83
CA ALA A 121 -1.01 -10.58 18.68
C ALA A 121 -1.14 -9.51 17.59
N THR A 122 -0.27 -8.50 17.64
CA THR A 122 -0.15 -7.56 16.52
C THR A 122 0.40 -8.28 15.28
N PRO A 123 0.12 -7.78 14.05
CA PRO A 123 0.62 -8.38 12.83
C PRO A 123 2.12 -8.64 12.84
N GLU A 124 2.93 -7.75 13.42
CA GLU A 124 4.39 -7.85 13.47
C GLU A 124 4.89 -8.98 14.37
N GLN A 125 4.16 -9.26 15.46
CA GLN A 125 4.55 -10.26 16.46
C GLN A 125 4.00 -11.65 16.12
N ALA A 126 2.83 -11.72 15.50
CA ALA A 126 2.11 -12.96 15.24
C ALA A 126 2.95 -14.05 14.52
N PRO A 127 3.77 -13.74 13.48
CA PRO A 127 4.57 -14.76 12.79
C PRO A 127 5.54 -15.51 13.71
N ALA A 128 6.22 -14.79 14.60
CA ALA A 128 7.18 -15.39 15.53
C ALA A 128 6.49 -16.26 16.59
N LEU A 129 5.32 -15.82 17.07
CA LEU A 129 4.51 -16.58 18.03
C LEU A 129 3.95 -17.86 17.41
N TRP A 130 3.48 -17.82 16.16
CA TRP A 130 3.05 -19.01 15.44
C TRP A 130 4.19 -19.99 15.19
N ASP A 131 5.37 -19.51 14.78
CA ASP A 131 6.56 -20.36 14.63
C ASP A 131 6.95 -21.03 15.95
N ALA A 132 6.90 -20.27 17.06
CA ALA A 132 7.16 -20.78 18.40
C ALA A 132 6.11 -21.80 18.85
N ALA A 133 4.82 -21.58 18.56
CA ALA A 133 3.75 -22.52 18.87
C ALA A 133 4.00 -23.88 18.21
N ILE A 134 4.37 -23.89 16.92
CA ILE A 134 4.76 -25.11 16.19
C ILE A 134 6.00 -25.76 16.82
N ALA A 135 7.02 -24.97 17.15
CA ALA A 135 8.23 -25.48 17.80
C ALA A 135 7.93 -26.15 19.17
N ALA A 136 6.97 -25.59 19.92
CA ALA A 136 6.48 -26.12 21.19
C ALA A 136 5.57 -27.36 21.05
N GLY A 137 5.14 -27.69 19.83
CA GLY A 137 4.36 -28.88 19.51
C GLY A 137 2.90 -28.65 19.16
N ALA A 138 2.49 -27.43 18.80
CA ALA A 138 1.18 -27.18 18.21
C ALA A 138 1.00 -27.97 16.90
N ASP A 139 -0.25 -28.35 16.60
CA ASP A 139 -0.59 -29.06 15.37
C ASP A 139 -0.33 -28.17 14.14
N PRO A 140 0.62 -28.55 13.25
CA PRO A 140 0.92 -27.78 12.05
C PRO A 140 -0.28 -27.57 11.13
N GLY A 141 -1.19 -28.55 11.03
CA GLY A 141 -2.35 -28.45 10.14
C GLY A 141 -3.32 -27.36 10.59
N ARG A 142 -3.60 -27.29 11.90
CA ARG A 142 -4.51 -26.29 12.48
C ARG A 142 -3.92 -24.89 12.50
N ALA A 143 -2.61 -24.76 12.72
CA ALA A 143 -1.93 -23.47 12.78
C ALA A 143 -1.52 -22.93 11.40
N ALA A 144 -1.53 -23.74 10.34
CA ALA A 144 -1.01 -23.32 9.03
C ALA A 144 -1.78 -22.16 8.40
N ALA A 145 -3.12 -22.15 8.44
CA ALA A 145 -3.92 -21.06 7.86
C ALA A 145 -3.75 -19.73 8.64
N PRO A 146 -3.90 -19.67 9.99
CA PRO A 146 -3.62 -18.46 10.76
C PRO A 146 -2.17 -17.96 10.61
N ARG A 147 -1.20 -18.88 10.52
CA ARG A 147 0.21 -18.53 10.30
C ARG A 147 0.42 -17.92 8.91
N ALA A 148 -0.21 -18.47 7.88
CA ALA A 148 -0.17 -17.92 6.53
C ALA A 148 -0.77 -16.49 6.48
N GLN A 149 -1.88 -16.26 7.19
CA GLN A 149 -2.48 -14.94 7.34
C GLN A 149 -1.54 -13.96 8.06
N ALA A 150 -0.90 -14.38 9.15
CA ALA A 150 0.09 -13.55 9.85
C ALA A 150 1.27 -13.17 8.95
N ARG A 151 1.78 -14.09 8.12
CA ARG A 151 2.85 -13.82 7.14
C ARG A 151 2.40 -12.83 6.06
N LEU A 152 1.17 -12.96 5.58
CA LEU A 152 0.60 -12.04 4.60
C LEU A 152 0.49 -10.62 5.18
N ALA A 153 0.09 -10.48 6.44
CA ALA A 153 -0.09 -9.20 7.11
C ALA A 153 1.23 -8.40 7.22
N VAL A 154 2.36 -9.07 7.47
CA VAL A 154 3.70 -8.43 7.47
C VAL A 154 4.33 -8.28 6.09
N GLY A 155 3.65 -8.74 5.03
CA GLY A 155 4.13 -8.66 3.64
C GLY A 155 5.12 -9.76 3.22
N ASP A 156 5.30 -10.81 4.01
CA ASP A 156 6.12 -11.98 3.67
C ASP A 156 5.33 -12.91 2.73
N LEU A 157 5.21 -12.49 1.47
CA LEU A 157 4.39 -13.18 0.45
C LEU A 157 4.90 -14.59 0.13
N ASP A 158 6.20 -14.82 0.21
CA ASP A 158 6.82 -16.12 -0.08
C ASP A 158 6.46 -17.14 0.98
N ALA A 159 6.64 -16.82 2.26
CA ALA A 159 6.24 -17.70 3.35
C ALA A 159 4.72 -17.88 3.42
N ALA A 160 3.95 -16.81 3.20
CA ALA A 160 2.49 -16.87 3.19
C ALA A 160 1.97 -17.84 2.12
N ALA A 161 2.48 -17.75 0.88
CA ALA A 161 2.12 -18.67 -0.19
C ALA A 161 2.49 -20.13 0.14
N GLN A 162 3.72 -20.38 0.59
CA GLN A 162 4.19 -21.72 0.92
C GLN A 162 3.31 -22.38 2.00
N GLN A 163 2.91 -21.62 3.02
CA GLN A 163 2.08 -22.12 4.11
C GLN A 163 0.63 -22.35 3.66
N ALA A 164 0.06 -21.45 2.85
CA ALA A 164 -1.24 -21.66 2.23
C ALA A 164 -1.26 -22.91 1.35
N ASP A 165 -0.26 -23.10 0.48
CA ASP A 165 -0.15 -24.25 -0.42
C ASP A 165 -0.07 -25.58 0.34
N THR A 166 0.55 -25.59 1.52
CA THR A 166 0.58 -26.77 2.40
C THR A 166 -0.83 -27.19 2.79
N VAL A 167 -1.66 -26.24 3.25
CA VAL A 167 -3.07 -26.50 3.62
C VAL A 167 -3.90 -26.92 2.41
N LEU A 168 -3.67 -26.31 1.24
CA LEU A 168 -4.43 -26.60 0.02
C LEU A 168 -4.08 -27.96 -0.61
N THR A 169 -2.87 -28.48 -0.35
CA THR A 169 -2.39 -29.76 -0.90
C THR A 169 -2.66 -30.93 0.03
N GLU A 170 -2.64 -30.71 1.36
CA GLU A 170 -2.88 -31.76 2.33
C GLU A 170 -4.38 -32.04 2.53
N PRO A 171 -4.80 -33.31 2.64
CA PRO A 171 -6.20 -33.64 2.87
C PRO A 171 -6.62 -33.23 4.29
N THR A 172 -7.40 -32.15 4.39
CA THR A 172 -8.04 -31.70 5.63
C THR A 172 -9.56 -31.71 5.48
N SER A 173 -10.26 -32.06 6.56
CA SER A 173 -11.73 -31.95 6.67
C SER A 173 -12.18 -30.58 7.18
N ASP A 174 -11.25 -29.68 7.50
CA ASP A 174 -11.55 -28.36 8.04
C ASP A 174 -11.77 -27.34 6.90
N ASP A 175 -13.04 -27.09 6.60
CA ASP A 175 -13.44 -26.11 5.59
C ASP A 175 -13.01 -24.68 5.92
N GLU A 176 -12.82 -24.34 7.19
CA GLU A 176 -12.37 -23.02 7.61
C GLU A 176 -10.89 -22.81 7.33
N ALA A 177 -10.06 -23.81 7.65
CA ALA A 177 -8.64 -23.80 7.31
C ALA A 177 -8.42 -23.70 5.80
N VAL A 178 -9.15 -24.50 5.00
CA VAL A 178 -9.03 -24.47 3.53
C VAL A 178 -9.45 -23.12 2.96
N ARG A 179 -10.52 -22.53 3.49
CA ARG A 179 -11.01 -21.22 3.06
C ARG A 179 -9.99 -20.12 3.39
N GLY A 180 -9.46 -20.08 4.61
CA GLY A 180 -8.44 -19.12 5.00
C GLY A 180 -7.15 -19.26 4.17
N ALA A 181 -6.71 -20.49 3.88
CA ALA A 181 -5.58 -20.73 2.98
C ALA A 181 -5.86 -20.27 1.54
N ALA A 182 -7.06 -20.53 1.02
CA ALA A 182 -7.48 -20.05 -0.30
C ALA A 182 -7.50 -18.51 -0.38
N GLN A 183 -7.97 -17.84 0.69
CA GLN A 183 -7.94 -16.38 0.80
C GLN A 183 -6.50 -15.85 0.76
N VAL A 184 -5.58 -16.45 1.52
CA VAL A 184 -4.16 -16.05 1.50
C VAL A 184 -3.54 -16.27 0.13
N ALA A 185 -3.71 -17.46 -0.46
CA ALA A 185 -3.17 -17.79 -1.78
C ALA A 185 -3.67 -16.83 -2.86
N ALA A 186 -4.98 -16.54 -2.87
CA ALA A 186 -5.57 -15.59 -3.82
C ALA A 186 -5.06 -14.15 -3.61
N THR A 187 -4.92 -13.71 -2.36
CA THR A 187 -4.41 -12.37 -2.05
C THR A 187 -2.94 -12.23 -2.46
N VAL A 188 -2.10 -13.23 -2.17
CA VAL A 188 -0.70 -13.25 -2.62
C VAL A 188 -0.64 -13.23 -4.16
N ALA A 189 -1.49 -14.01 -4.83
CA ALA A 189 -1.56 -14.02 -6.29
C ALA A 189 -1.90 -12.64 -6.86
N LEU A 190 -2.90 -11.95 -6.31
CA LEU A 190 -3.26 -10.58 -6.71
C LEU A 190 -2.11 -9.59 -6.50
N ARG A 191 -1.43 -9.63 -5.35
CA ARG A 191 -0.29 -8.76 -5.05
C ARG A 191 0.92 -9.02 -5.97
N ARG A 192 1.11 -10.27 -6.39
CA ARG A 192 2.12 -10.66 -7.38
C ARG A 192 1.73 -10.37 -8.82
N GLY A 193 0.53 -9.85 -9.08
CA GLY A 193 0.07 -9.57 -10.44
C GLY A 193 -0.38 -10.80 -11.23
N ALA A 194 -0.89 -11.83 -10.53
CA ALA A 194 -1.41 -13.07 -11.09
C ALA A 194 -2.93 -13.26 -10.80
N PRO A 195 -3.80 -12.34 -11.27
CA PRO A 195 -5.25 -12.39 -11.08
C PRO A 195 -5.90 -13.68 -11.60
N SER A 196 -5.42 -14.26 -12.71
CA SER A 196 -5.92 -15.56 -13.18
C SER A 196 -5.67 -16.70 -12.20
N HIS A 197 -4.56 -16.66 -11.46
CA HIS A 197 -4.29 -17.64 -10.41
C HIS A 197 -5.25 -17.43 -9.22
N ALA A 198 -5.46 -16.19 -8.78
CA ALA A 198 -6.42 -15.86 -7.73
C ALA A 198 -7.85 -16.33 -8.06
N ALA A 199 -8.32 -16.06 -9.28
CA ALA A 199 -9.62 -16.54 -9.77
C ALA A 199 -9.68 -18.07 -9.80
N SER A 200 -8.59 -18.75 -10.17
CA SER A 200 -8.53 -20.22 -10.19
C SER A 200 -8.64 -20.85 -8.81
N VAL A 201 -8.02 -20.24 -7.79
CA VAL A 201 -8.16 -20.67 -6.39
C VAL A 201 -9.62 -20.65 -5.96
N TYR A 202 -10.35 -19.57 -6.25
CA TYR A 202 -11.77 -19.50 -5.90
C TYR A 202 -12.65 -20.43 -6.74
N ARG A 203 -12.37 -20.59 -8.04
CA ARG A 203 -13.09 -21.59 -8.87
C ARG A 203 -12.94 -23.01 -8.31
N TRP A 204 -11.75 -23.36 -7.82
CA TRP A 204 -11.50 -24.64 -7.15
C TRP A 204 -12.22 -24.73 -5.79
N LEU A 205 -12.17 -23.67 -4.97
CA LEU A 205 -12.83 -23.65 -3.66
C LEU A 205 -14.35 -23.82 -3.79
N GLY A 206 -14.93 -23.15 -4.79
CA GLY A 206 -16.36 -23.16 -5.09
C GLY A 206 -17.20 -22.23 -4.18
N ALA A 207 -18.33 -21.77 -4.71
CA ALA A 207 -19.20 -20.79 -4.04
C ALA A 207 -19.74 -21.28 -2.69
N ALA A 208 -20.03 -22.59 -2.57
CA ALA A 208 -20.58 -23.19 -1.35
C ALA A 208 -19.62 -23.10 -0.14
N ARG A 209 -18.30 -23.06 -0.39
CA ARG A 209 -17.27 -23.05 0.67
C ARG A 209 -16.72 -21.65 0.96
N ALA A 210 -17.05 -20.66 0.12
CA ALA A 210 -16.54 -19.29 0.24
C ALA A 210 -16.95 -18.59 1.53
N GLY A 211 -18.15 -18.86 2.06
CA GLY A 211 -18.58 -18.37 3.38
C GLY A 211 -18.42 -16.86 3.56
N SER A 212 -17.63 -16.45 4.56
CA SER A 212 -17.30 -15.05 4.87
C SER A 212 -16.38 -14.39 3.86
N ASP A 213 -15.68 -15.14 3.00
CA ASP A 213 -14.67 -14.64 2.06
C ASP A 213 -15.24 -14.30 0.67
N VAL A 214 -16.56 -14.17 0.58
CA VAL A 214 -17.27 -13.82 -0.65
C VAL A 214 -16.72 -12.55 -1.31
N ALA A 215 -16.27 -11.56 -0.52
CA ALA A 215 -15.63 -10.34 -1.01
C ALA A 215 -14.38 -10.63 -1.85
N HIS A 216 -13.47 -11.45 -1.33
CA HIS A 216 -12.22 -11.79 -1.98
C HIS A 216 -12.46 -12.63 -3.25
N ALA A 217 -13.46 -13.52 -3.22
CA ALA A 217 -13.87 -14.29 -4.39
C ALA A 217 -14.39 -13.37 -5.50
N VAL A 218 -15.33 -12.48 -5.19
CA VAL A 218 -15.89 -11.52 -6.14
C VAL A 218 -14.81 -10.62 -6.72
N VAL A 219 -13.92 -10.08 -5.88
CA VAL A 219 -12.79 -9.24 -6.34
C VAL A 219 -11.88 -10.03 -7.28
N SER A 220 -11.52 -11.27 -6.93
CA SER A 220 -10.62 -12.09 -7.75
C SER A 220 -11.23 -12.47 -9.10
N LEU A 221 -12.53 -12.80 -9.13
CA LEU A 221 -13.24 -13.19 -10.36
C LEU A 221 -13.50 -11.98 -11.28
N LEU A 222 -13.87 -10.83 -10.72
CA LEU A 222 -14.06 -9.61 -11.51
C LEU A 222 -12.75 -9.07 -12.07
N ALA A 223 -11.61 -9.27 -11.38
CA ALA A 223 -10.29 -8.90 -11.88
C ALA A 223 -10.01 -9.44 -13.29
N VAL A 224 -10.47 -10.67 -13.58
CA VAL A 224 -10.29 -11.37 -14.87
C VAL A 224 -11.49 -11.31 -15.80
N GLY A 225 -12.54 -10.57 -15.43
CA GLY A 225 -13.74 -10.37 -16.25
C GLY A 225 -14.85 -11.42 -16.07
N GLU A 226 -14.80 -12.27 -15.05
CA GLU A 226 -15.80 -13.32 -14.82
C GLU A 226 -16.99 -12.85 -13.96
N ARG A 227 -17.89 -12.05 -14.56
CA ARG A 227 -19.07 -11.52 -13.86
C ARG A 227 -20.04 -12.59 -13.36
N GLU A 228 -20.43 -13.52 -14.23
CA GLU A 228 -21.44 -14.55 -13.91
C GLU A 228 -20.99 -15.47 -12.76
N THR A 229 -19.71 -15.86 -12.77
CA THR A 229 -19.10 -16.61 -11.67
C THR A 229 -19.14 -15.79 -10.38
N ALA A 230 -18.78 -14.50 -10.43
CA ALA A 230 -18.81 -13.62 -9.26
C ALA A 230 -20.23 -13.46 -8.66
N GLU A 231 -21.24 -13.31 -9.51
CA GLU A 231 -22.66 -13.26 -9.09
C GLU A 231 -23.09 -14.57 -8.40
N THR A 232 -22.62 -15.71 -8.91
CA THR A 232 -22.86 -17.03 -8.28
C THR A 232 -22.30 -17.11 -6.86
N PHE A 233 -21.09 -16.58 -6.63
CA PHE A 233 -20.49 -16.52 -5.29
C PHE A 233 -21.29 -15.60 -4.36
N SER A 234 -21.69 -14.42 -4.83
CA SER A 234 -22.47 -13.48 -4.03
C SER A 234 -23.89 -13.96 -3.71
N GLY A 235 -24.48 -14.78 -4.58
CA GLY A 235 -25.83 -15.34 -4.40
C GLY A 235 -25.88 -16.66 -3.62
N ALA A 236 -24.73 -17.26 -3.32
CA ALA A 236 -24.69 -18.53 -2.60
C ALA A 236 -25.19 -18.40 -1.15
N PRO A 237 -25.96 -19.38 -0.64
CA PRO A 237 -26.38 -19.37 0.76
C PRO A 237 -25.15 -19.40 1.67
N SER A 238 -24.99 -18.38 2.51
CA SER A 238 -23.88 -18.33 3.46
C SER A 238 -24.33 -18.81 4.84
N ALA A 239 -23.58 -19.74 5.41
CA ALA A 239 -23.69 -20.15 6.81
C ALA A 239 -22.81 -19.26 7.74
N ALA A 240 -22.25 -18.17 7.22
CA ALA A 240 -21.38 -17.28 7.99
C ALA A 240 -22.13 -16.63 9.16
N LEU A 241 -21.41 -16.46 10.27
CA LEU A 241 -21.93 -15.80 11.46
C LEU A 241 -22.24 -14.32 11.17
N PRO A 242 -23.31 -13.75 11.76
CA PRO A 242 -23.70 -12.35 11.55
C PRO A 242 -22.79 -11.40 12.34
N THR A 243 -21.54 -11.28 11.92
CA THR A 243 -20.51 -10.39 12.50
C THR A 243 -20.35 -9.12 11.67
N SER A 244 -19.70 -8.11 12.24
CA SER A 244 -19.32 -6.88 11.51
C SER A 244 -18.46 -7.20 10.28
N ASP A 245 -17.54 -8.17 10.38
CA ASP A 245 -16.73 -8.62 9.25
C ASP A 245 -17.54 -9.25 8.13
N THR A 246 -18.50 -10.12 8.46
CA THR A 246 -19.38 -10.71 7.46
C THR A 246 -20.23 -9.65 6.77
N ALA A 247 -20.74 -8.66 7.52
CA ALA A 247 -21.47 -7.53 6.95
C ALA A 247 -20.60 -6.66 6.03
N ARG A 248 -19.37 -6.35 6.47
CA ARG A 248 -18.37 -5.61 5.69
C ARG A 248 -18.02 -6.34 4.39
N ASN A 249 -17.72 -7.64 4.45
CA ASN A 249 -17.40 -8.45 3.26
C ASN A 249 -18.60 -8.54 2.30
N GLY A 250 -19.82 -8.65 2.82
CA GLY A 250 -21.03 -8.57 2.01
C GLY A 250 -21.18 -7.24 1.26
N LEU A 251 -20.89 -6.12 1.94
CA LEU A 251 -20.91 -4.77 1.32
C LEU A 251 -19.82 -4.60 0.26
N VAL A 252 -18.61 -5.12 0.50
CA VAL A 252 -17.53 -5.12 -0.50
C VAL A 252 -17.95 -5.92 -1.73
N ALA A 253 -18.44 -7.15 -1.56
CA ALA A 253 -18.91 -7.99 -2.66
C ALA A 253 -20.02 -7.31 -3.48
N ALA A 254 -21.05 -6.78 -2.81
CA ALA A 254 -22.14 -6.06 -3.45
C ALA A 254 -21.66 -4.80 -4.18
N GLY A 255 -20.74 -4.04 -3.57
CA GLY A 255 -20.15 -2.85 -4.18
C GLY A 255 -19.35 -3.18 -5.44
N MET A 256 -18.55 -4.25 -5.42
CA MET A 256 -17.77 -4.67 -6.57
C MET A 256 -18.63 -5.20 -7.71
N LEU A 257 -19.70 -5.96 -7.43
CA LEU A 257 -20.67 -6.36 -8.46
C LEU A 257 -21.42 -5.15 -9.04
N ALA A 258 -21.82 -4.19 -8.20
CA ALA A 258 -22.42 -2.95 -8.67
C ALA A 258 -21.45 -2.13 -9.56
N SER A 259 -20.14 -2.23 -9.34
CA SER A 259 -19.12 -1.52 -10.15
C SER A 259 -19.08 -1.98 -11.61
N VAL A 260 -19.53 -3.20 -11.90
CA VAL A 260 -19.63 -3.75 -13.26
C VAL A 260 -21.07 -3.72 -13.81
N SER A 261 -21.98 -3.03 -13.12
CA SER A 261 -23.37 -2.83 -13.54
C SER A 261 -23.57 -1.50 -14.28
N GLU A 262 -24.78 -1.26 -14.78
CA GLU A 262 -25.16 0.02 -15.41
C GLU A 262 -25.31 1.18 -14.40
N THR A 263 -25.32 0.92 -13.09
CA THR A 263 -25.56 1.91 -12.02
C THR A 263 -24.32 2.11 -11.13
N PRO A 264 -23.30 2.83 -11.61
CA PRO A 264 -21.97 2.84 -11.00
C PRO A 264 -21.91 3.57 -9.64
N THR A 265 -22.87 4.45 -9.31
CA THR A 265 -22.89 5.19 -8.03
C THR A 265 -23.24 4.30 -6.83
N ALA A 266 -23.98 3.21 -7.03
CA ALA A 266 -24.30 2.25 -5.96
C ALA A 266 -23.06 1.49 -5.47
N ALA A 267 -22.04 1.36 -6.32
CA ALA A 267 -20.76 0.71 -5.98
C ALA A 267 -20.04 1.47 -4.87
N LEU A 268 -19.83 2.78 -5.07
CA LEU A 268 -19.14 3.63 -4.10
C LEU A 268 -19.91 3.73 -2.78
N GLY A 269 -21.23 3.90 -2.82
CA GLY A 269 -22.03 3.95 -1.59
C GLY A 269 -22.01 2.67 -0.75
N SER A 270 -21.83 1.50 -1.39
CA SER A 270 -21.63 0.23 -0.66
C SER A 270 -20.22 0.14 -0.08
N MET A 271 -19.21 0.61 -0.83
CA MET A 271 -17.83 0.61 -0.34
C MET A 271 -17.60 1.58 0.83
N LEU A 272 -18.17 2.78 0.79
CA LEU A 272 -18.10 3.75 1.90
C LEU A 272 -18.74 3.20 3.18
N ARG A 273 -19.85 2.46 3.05
CA ARG A 273 -20.46 1.75 4.19
C ARG A 273 -19.57 0.62 4.70
N ALA A 274 -18.84 -0.06 3.82
CA ALA A 274 -17.85 -1.07 4.24
C ALA A 274 -16.69 -0.42 4.99
N CYS A 275 -16.19 0.74 4.55
CA CYS A 275 -15.17 1.51 5.28
C CYS A 275 -15.65 1.89 6.68
N ALA A 276 -16.91 2.31 6.84
CA ALA A 276 -17.47 2.66 8.14
C ALA A 276 -17.57 1.48 9.13
N LEU A 277 -17.50 0.24 8.64
CA LEU A 277 -17.46 -0.98 9.46
C LEU A 277 -16.04 -1.54 9.65
N ALA A 278 -15.05 -1.00 8.95
CA ALA A 278 -13.67 -1.46 8.99
C ALA A 278 -12.94 -0.84 10.18
N ASP A 279 -12.00 -1.58 10.77
CA ASP A 279 -11.02 -0.98 11.68
C ASP A 279 -9.93 -0.29 10.84
N PRO A 280 -9.78 1.04 10.92
CA PRO A 280 -8.83 1.79 10.10
C PRO A 280 -7.36 1.41 10.37
N THR A 281 -7.07 0.71 11.47
CA THR A 281 -5.72 0.30 11.85
C THR A 281 -5.31 -1.06 11.27
N THR A 282 -6.26 -1.87 10.80
CA THR A 282 -6.01 -3.25 10.37
C THR A 282 -6.62 -3.62 9.01
N ASP A 283 -7.58 -2.83 8.49
CA ASP A 283 -8.38 -3.17 7.31
C ASP A 283 -8.32 -2.12 6.18
N ASP A 284 -7.21 -2.06 5.43
CA ASP A 284 -7.06 -1.06 4.35
C ASP A 284 -7.76 -1.41 3.01
N HIS A 285 -8.29 -2.62 2.90
CA HIS A 285 -8.85 -3.12 1.65
C HIS A 285 -10.10 -2.35 1.17
N PRO A 286 -11.10 -2.03 2.03
CA PRO A 286 -12.27 -1.24 1.61
C PRO A 286 -11.92 0.19 1.21
N ALA A 287 -11.03 0.87 1.94
CA ALA A 287 -10.61 2.24 1.65
C ALA A 287 -9.87 2.32 0.30
N SER A 288 -8.97 1.37 0.03
CA SER A 288 -8.27 1.25 -1.25
C SER A 288 -9.24 1.07 -2.42
N LEU A 289 -10.24 0.19 -2.27
CA LEU A 289 -11.27 -0.01 -3.30
C LEU A 289 -12.18 1.21 -3.45
N ALA A 290 -12.60 1.85 -2.37
CA ALA A 290 -13.42 3.07 -2.42
C ALA A 290 -12.69 4.19 -3.16
N GLY A 291 -11.42 4.42 -2.84
CA GLY A 291 -10.58 5.39 -3.52
C GLY A 291 -10.44 5.09 -5.02
N LEU A 292 -10.19 3.82 -5.37
CA LEU A 292 -10.12 3.39 -6.77
C LEU A 292 -11.44 3.63 -7.52
N LEU A 293 -12.58 3.22 -6.95
CA LEU A 293 -13.90 3.41 -7.56
C LEU A 293 -14.22 4.91 -7.71
N ALA A 294 -13.89 5.74 -6.72
CA ALA A 294 -14.10 7.18 -6.78
C ALA A 294 -13.27 7.83 -7.90
N ILE A 295 -12.00 7.43 -8.09
CA ILE A 295 -11.18 7.87 -9.23
C ILE A 295 -11.85 7.50 -10.56
N HIS A 296 -12.32 6.26 -10.69
CA HIS A 296 -12.97 5.77 -11.92
C HIS A 296 -14.33 6.44 -12.21
N LEU A 297 -15.06 6.86 -11.18
CA LEU A 297 -16.28 7.67 -11.30
C LEU A 297 -16.00 9.12 -11.74
N GLY A 298 -14.73 9.53 -11.81
CA GLY A 298 -14.35 10.92 -12.05
C GLY A 298 -14.53 11.79 -10.81
N ASP A 299 -14.46 11.23 -9.61
CA ASP A 299 -14.50 11.95 -8.34
C ASP A 299 -13.20 11.76 -7.52
N PRO A 300 -12.07 12.33 -7.97
CA PRO A 300 -10.81 12.23 -7.24
C PRO A 300 -10.83 12.99 -5.90
N ARG A 301 -11.81 13.86 -5.65
CA ARG A 301 -11.94 14.55 -4.34
C ARG A 301 -12.39 13.55 -3.28
N THR A 302 -13.47 12.82 -3.56
CA THR A 302 -13.93 11.74 -2.68
C THR A 302 -12.86 10.67 -2.50
N ALA A 303 -12.10 10.35 -3.57
CA ALA A 303 -10.98 9.42 -3.45
C ALA A 303 -9.94 9.91 -2.43
N ARG A 304 -9.51 11.17 -2.52
CA ARG A 304 -8.57 11.76 -1.57
C ARG A 304 -9.11 11.73 -0.14
N ASP A 305 -10.36 12.12 0.06
CA ASP A 305 -10.97 12.20 1.39
C ASP A 305 -10.99 10.81 2.07
N VAL A 306 -11.36 9.76 1.34
CA VAL A 306 -11.38 8.37 1.87
C VAL A 306 -9.98 7.81 2.11
N LEU A 307 -8.99 8.20 1.29
CA LEU A 307 -7.64 7.64 1.35
C LEU A 307 -6.74 8.35 2.38
N THR A 308 -7.13 9.54 2.87
CA THR A 308 -6.32 10.32 3.83
C THR A 308 -6.27 9.64 5.21
N GLU A 309 -7.30 8.89 5.56
CA GLU A 309 -7.40 8.19 6.85
C GLU A 309 -6.61 6.87 6.90
N ALA A 310 -6.18 6.34 5.75
CA ALA A 310 -5.60 5.01 5.62
C ALA A 310 -4.09 5.05 5.32
N SER A 311 -3.30 4.20 6.01
CA SER A 311 -1.84 4.40 6.18
C SER A 311 -0.93 3.48 5.35
N THR A 312 -1.48 2.66 4.45
CA THR A 312 -0.66 1.75 3.63
C THR A 312 0.02 2.43 2.45
N THR A 313 1.05 1.77 1.92
CA THR A 313 1.67 2.16 0.66
C THR A 313 0.66 2.23 -0.49
N ARG A 314 -0.31 1.30 -0.53
CA ARG A 314 -1.37 1.28 -1.53
C ARG A 314 -2.26 2.52 -1.48
N THR A 315 -2.76 2.88 -0.29
CA THR A 315 -3.63 4.04 -0.12
C THR A 315 -2.89 5.33 -0.39
N GLY A 316 -1.60 5.41 0.01
CA GLY A 316 -0.72 6.51 -0.35
C GLY A 316 -0.52 6.68 -1.86
N LEU A 317 -0.29 5.58 -2.59
CA LEU A 317 -0.19 5.60 -4.06
C LEU A 317 -1.49 6.05 -4.70
N LEU A 318 -2.63 5.50 -4.30
CA LEU A 318 -3.95 5.92 -4.82
C LEU A 318 -4.25 7.39 -4.49
N GLY A 319 -3.85 7.87 -3.32
CA GLY A 319 -3.98 9.27 -2.91
C GLY A 319 -3.15 10.19 -3.81
N ALA A 320 -1.93 9.78 -4.16
CA ALA A 320 -1.08 10.49 -5.11
C ALA A 320 -1.67 10.51 -6.54
N TRP A 321 -2.33 9.44 -6.97
CA TRP A 321 -3.10 9.43 -8.22
C TRP A 321 -4.26 10.42 -8.19
N ALA A 322 -5.04 10.44 -7.10
CA ALA A 322 -6.13 11.39 -6.91
C ALA A 322 -5.62 12.86 -6.92
N ALA A 323 -4.53 13.14 -6.21
CA ALA A 323 -3.88 14.45 -6.19
C ALA A 323 -3.43 14.88 -7.60
N MET A 324 -2.79 13.98 -8.35
CA MET A 324 -2.39 14.24 -9.74
C MET A 324 -3.58 14.57 -10.64
N LEU A 325 -4.72 13.87 -10.51
CA LEU A 325 -5.93 14.12 -11.29
C LEU A 325 -6.59 15.46 -10.92
N LEU A 326 -6.50 15.86 -9.64
CA LEU A 326 -6.86 17.21 -9.19
C LEU A 326 -5.88 18.29 -9.67
N GLY A 327 -4.76 17.88 -10.27
CA GLY A 327 -3.72 18.74 -10.84
C GLY A 327 -2.61 19.12 -9.86
N ASP A 328 -2.60 18.56 -8.65
CA ASP A 328 -1.47 18.63 -7.73
C ASP A 328 -0.39 17.59 -8.11
N VAL A 329 0.35 17.94 -9.17
CA VAL A 329 1.45 17.11 -9.67
C VAL A 329 2.64 17.09 -8.69
N ASP A 330 2.80 18.13 -7.87
CA ASP A 330 3.88 18.22 -6.88
C ASP A 330 3.71 17.20 -5.74
N ALA A 331 2.48 17.01 -5.25
CA ALA A 331 2.16 15.97 -4.27
C ALA A 331 2.43 14.56 -4.82
N ALA A 332 2.01 14.30 -6.07
CA ALA A 332 2.25 13.02 -6.72
C ALA A 332 3.75 12.72 -6.90
N GLU A 333 4.54 13.73 -7.29
CA GLU A 333 6.00 13.60 -7.43
C GLU A 333 6.69 13.38 -6.06
N THR A 334 6.16 14.01 -5.01
CA THR A 334 6.65 13.79 -3.64
C THR A 334 6.39 12.36 -3.17
N CYS A 335 5.21 11.80 -3.46
CA CYS A 335 4.92 10.40 -3.22
C CYS A 335 5.88 9.48 -3.98
N ILE A 336 6.12 9.74 -5.28
CA ILE A 336 7.06 8.96 -6.09
C ILE A 336 8.46 8.94 -5.44
N ARG A 337 8.99 10.10 -5.01
CA ARG A 337 10.33 10.21 -4.41
C ARG A 337 10.46 9.51 -3.06
N ARG A 338 9.39 9.49 -2.25
CA ARG A 338 9.37 8.87 -0.92
C ARG A 338 9.15 7.36 -0.97
N THR A 339 8.63 6.84 -2.08
CA THR A 339 8.32 5.43 -2.24
C THR A 339 9.57 4.65 -2.65
N GLU A 340 9.93 3.64 -1.88
CA GLU A 340 11.00 2.69 -2.23
C GLU A 340 10.45 1.59 -3.16
N PRO A 341 10.79 1.57 -4.45
CA PRO A 341 10.18 0.65 -5.42
C PRO A 341 10.53 -0.82 -5.14
N GLU A 342 11.65 -1.12 -4.46
CA GLU A 342 12.05 -2.48 -4.12
C GLU A 342 11.14 -3.11 -3.05
N ARG A 343 10.42 -2.30 -2.27
CA ARG A 343 9.47 -2.74 -1.26
C ARG A 343 8.04 -2.90 -1.78
N LEU A 344 7.76 -2.45 -3.01
CA LEU A 344 6.44 -2.57 -3.62
C LEU A 344 6.21 -3.99 -4.11
N ASP A 345 4.99 -4.50 -3.88
CA ASP A 345 4.55 -5.67 -4.62
C ASP A 345 4.38 -5.36 -6.11
N ARG A 346 4.23 -6.39 -6.94
CA ARG A 346 4.27 -6.23 -8.40
C ARG A 346 3.11 -5.39 -8.92
N ARG A 347 1.94 -5.51 -8.28
CA ARG A 347 0.75 -4.73 -8.64
C ARG A 347 0.93 -3.27 -8.28
N ASP A 348 1.45 -2.97 -7.09
CA ASP A 348 1.70 -1.60 -6.66
C ASP A 348 2.85 -0.95 -7.42
N LEU A 349 3.88 -1.73 -7.78
CA LEU A 349 4.94 -1.26 -8.66
C LEU A 349 4.40 -0.83 -10.02
N LEU A 350 3.39 -1.53 -10.57
CA LEU A 350 2.74 -1.13 -11.83
C LEU A 350 1.98 0.19 -11.67
N TRP A 351 1.29 0.37 -10.55
CA TRP A 351 0.62 1.63 -10.20
C TRP A 351 1.61 2.80 -10.03
N TRP A 352 2.75 2.55 -9.38
CA TRP A 352 3.82 3.54 -9.23
C TRP A 352 4.49 3.87 -10.58
N SER A 353 4.76 2.88 -11.44
CA SER A 353 5.29 3.12 -12.79
C SER A 353 4.31 3.91 -13.66
N GLY A 354 3.01 3.60 -13.58
CA GLY A 354 1.97 4.39 -14.24
C GLY A 354 1.94 5.83 -13.74
N LEU A 355 2.06 6.05 -12.43
CA LEU A 355 2.10 7.39 -11.83
C LEU A 355 3.31 8.19 -12.32
N ARG A 356 4.49 7.57 -12.36
CA ARG A 356 5.71 8.18 -12.93
C ARG A 356 5.52 8.60 -14.37
N ALA A 357 4.94 7.74 -15.20
CA ALA A 357 4.68 8.05 -16.60
C ALA A 357 3.70 9.22 -16.72
N ALA A 358 2.64 9.20 -15.92
CA ALA A 358 1.61 10.23 -15.87
C ALA A 358 2.16 11.61 -15.45
N VAL A 359 3.01 11.65 -14.42
CA VAL A 359 3.70 12.87 -13.95
C VAL A 359 4.67 13.39 -15.01
N ALA A 360 5.53 12.52 -15.56
CA ALA A 360 6.48 12.91 -16.61
C ALA A 360 5.76 13.50 -17.84
N ARG A 361 4.65 12.89 -18.24
CA ARG A 361 3.83 13.34 -19.38
C ARG A 361 3.20 14.72 -19.13
N ARG A 362 2.74 14.98 -17.90
CA ARG A 362 2.14 16.26 -17.48
C ARG A 362 3.19 17.37 -17.33
N ARG A 363 4.42 17.04 -16.93
CA ARG A 363 5.58 17.96 -16.89
C ARG A 363 6.20 18.21 -18.26
N GLY A 364 5.91 17.37 -19.25
CA GLY A 364 6.58 17.40 -20.55
C GLY A 364 8.02 16.86 -20.51
N ASP A 365 8.37 16.08 -19.48
CA ASP A 365 9.70 15.48 -19.34
C ASP A 365 9.79 14.19 -20.17
N THR A 366 10.33 14.31 -21.37
CA THR A 366 10.52 13.18 -22.29
C THR A 366 11.61 12.21 -21.82
N GLY A 367 12.61 12.67 -21.08
CA GLY A 367 13.68 11.82 -20.55
C GLY A 367 13.16 10.92 -19.43
N ALA A 368 12.44 11.49 -18.46
CA ALA A 368 11.78 10.74 -17.41
C ALA A 368 10.74 9.75 -17.98
N LEU A 369 10.01 10.14 -19.03
CA LEU A 369 9.06 9.27 -19.70
C LEU A 369 9.75 8.05 -20.34
N ALA A 370 10.87 8.25 -21.02
CA ALA A 370 11.64 7.18 -21.65
C ALA A 370 12.25 6.21 -20.62
N SER A 371 12.81 6.75 -19.53
CA SER A 371 13.32 5.93 -18.41
C SER A 371 12.21 5.11 -17.77
N THR A 372 11.06 5.73 -17.46
CA THR A 372 9.94 5.03 -16.83
C THR A 372 9.43 3.88 -17.68
N LEU A 373 9.34 4.08 -19.00
CA LEU A 373 8.92 3.01 -19.93
C LEU A 373 9.94 1.88 -20.04
N ALA A 374 11.24 2.19 -20.00
CA ALA A 374 12.28 1.15 -19.98
C ALA A 374 12.10 0.22 -18.77
N ASP A 375 11.84 0.79 -17.59
CA ASP A 375 11.59 0.05 -16.35
C ASP A 375 10.26 -0.76 -16.45
N ALA A 376 9.18 -0.10 -16.89
CA ALA A 376 7.83 -0.69 -16.91
C ALA A 376 7.65 -1.83 -17.92
N ARG A 377 8.47 -1.90 -18.98
CA ARG A 377 8.37 -2.95 -20.01
C ARG A 377 8.51 -4.36 -19.43
N ARG A 378 9.52 -4.56 -18.57
CA ARG A 378 9.73 -5.86 -17.92
C ARG A 378 8.52 -6.20 -17.03
N LEU A 379 8.03 -5.21 -16.30
CA LEU A 379 6.91 -5.38 -15.39
C LEU A 379 5.61 -5.76 -16.12
N LEU A 380 5.32 -5.17 -17.28
CA LEU A 380 4.14 -5.50 -18.09
C LEU A 380 4.16 -6.91 -18.70
N VAL A 381 5.30 -7.61 -18.65
CA VAL A 381 5.40 -9.04 -19.00
C VAL A 381 5.22 -9.91 -17.76
N GLU A 382 5.68 -9.45 -16.60
CA GLU A 382 5.59 -10.16 -15.32
C GLU A 382 4.20 -10.06 -14.67
N VAL A 383 3.47 -8.97 -14.90
CA VAL A 383 2.14 -8.70 -14.35
C VAL A 383 1.07 -8.90 -15.43
N GLU A 384 0.06 -9.70 -15.12
CA GLU A 384 -1.13 -9.81 -15.96
C GLU A 384 -2.03 -8.58 -15.71
N PRO A 385 -2.43 -7.83 -16.76
CA PRO A 385 -3.41 -6.76 -16.61
C PRO A 385 -4.76 -7.29 -16.13
N ASP A 386 -5.31 -6.61 -15.14
CA ASP A 386 -6.63 -6.85 -14.57
C ASP A 386 -7.53 -5.60 -14.61
N LEU A 387 -8.81 -5.78 -14.27
CA LEU A 387 -9.82 -4.72 -14.17
C LEU A 387 -9.35 -3.51 -13.33
N TYR A 388 -8.54 -3.75 -12.30
CA TYR A 388 -8.07 -2.76 -11.34
C TYR A 388 -6.73 -2.14 -11.72
N THR A 389 -6.21 -2.43 -12.92
CA THR A 389 -4.98 -1.84 -13.47
C THR A 389 -5.23 -0.99 -14.71
N VAL A 390 -6.49 -0.70 -15.02
CA VAL A 390 -6.92 0.12 -16.17
C VAL A 390 -6.17 1.45 -16.25
N LEU A 391 -6.04 2.19 -15.13
CA LEU A 391 -5.37 3.50 -15.09
C LEU A 391 -3.86 3.42 -15.36
N PRO A 392 -3.06 2.62 -14.62
CA PRO A 392 -1.62 2.56 -14.88
C PRO A 392 -1.31 1.99 -16.27
N VAL A 393 -2.06 1.00 -16.76
CA VAL A 393 -1.90 0.49 -18.14
C VAL A 393 -2.25 1.58 -19.16
N GLY A 394 -3.30 2.37 -18.90
CA GLY A 394 -3.68 3.51 -19.75
C GLY A 394 -2.60 4.60 -19.85
N GLU A 395 -1.99 5.01 -18.74
CA GLU A 395 -0.90 6.01 -18.77
C GLU A 395 0.36 5.46 -19.46
N LEU A 396 0.69 4.18 -19.26
CA LEU A 396 1.79 3.53 -19.99
C LEU A 396 1.48 3.39 -21.49
N TRP A 397 0.21 3.22 -21.86
CA TRP A 397 -0.24 3.26 -23.25
C TRP A 397 -0.03 4.62 -23.90
N LEU A 398 -0.41 5.70 -23.22
CA LEU A 398 -0.17 7.05 -23.73
C LEU A 398 1.32 7.38 -23.80
N ALA A 399 2.10 6.98 -22.79
CA ALA A 399 3.54 7.16 -22.77
C ALA A 399 4.19 6.44 -23.96
N SER A 400 3.85 5.17 -24.19
CA SER A 400 4.41 4.38 -25.28
C SER A 400 4.02 4.92 -26.64
N THR A 401 2.76 5.38 -26.79
CA THR A 401 2.28 6.03 -28.02
C THR A 401 3.07 7.29 -28.33
N ARG A 402 3.32 8.14 -27.31
CA ARG A 402 4.10 9.38 -27.48
C ARG A 402 5.55 9.12 -27.90
N LEU A 403 6.15 7.99 -27.49
CA LEU A 403 7.49 7.59 -27.89
C LEU A 403 7.54 6.73 -29.17
N GLY A 404 6.40 6.50 -29.84
CA GLY A 404 6.33 5.68 -31.05
C GLY A 404 6.54 4.18 -30.81
N ASP A 405 6.28 3.69 -29.60
CA ASP A 405 6.58 2.32 -29.16
C ASP A 405 5.35 1.55 -28.64
N ALA A 406 4.14 2.01 -29.00
CA ALA A 406 2.88 1.41 -28.55
C ALA A 406 2.75 -0.08 -28.92
N GLY A 407 3.45 -0.55 -29.96
CA GLY A 407 3.46 -1.96 -30.36
C GLY A 407 4.00 -2.90 -29.27
N ARG A 408 4.92 -2.44 -28.41
CA ARG A 408 5.55 -3.30 -27.39
C ARG A 408 4.69 -3.60 -26.18
N ILE A 409 3.61 -2.86 -25.97
CA ILE A 409 2.67 -3.08 -24.86
C ILE A 409 1.28 -3.45 -25.37
N ARG A 410 1.17 -3.81 -26.66
CA ARG A 410 -0.09 -4.15 -27.31
C ARG A 410 -0.80 -5.30 -26.61
N HIS A 411 -0.06 -6.30 -26.16
CA HIS A 411 -0.62 -7.44 -25.41
C HIS A 411 -1.37 -6.99 -24.15
N ALA A 412 -0.83 -5.99 -23.44
CA ALA A 412 -1.46 -5.46 -22.23
C ALA A 412 -2.72 -4.65 -22.56
N VAL A 413 -2.67 -3.85 -23.62
CA VAL A 413 -3.82 -3.08 -24.13
C VAL A 413 -4.95 -4.00 -24.59
N ASP A 414 -4.61 -5.06 -25.33
CA ASP A 414 -5.59 -6.01 -25.85
C ASP A 414 -6.21 -6.83 -24.70
N ARG A 415 -5.42 -7.22 -23.69
CA ARG A 415 -5.91 -7.93 -22.50
C ARG A 415 -6.90 -7.08 -21.69
N THR A 416 -6.56 -5.82 -21.40
CA THR A 416 -7.47 -4.91 -20.67
C THR A 416 -8.77 -4.68 -21.45
N SER A 417 -8.68 -4.51 -22.78
CA SER A 417 -9.85 -4.37 -23.64
C SER A 417 -10.73 -5.62 -23.62
N ALA A 418 -10.13 -6.81 -23.64
CA ALA A 418 -10.87 -8.08 -23.58
C ALA A 418 -11.60 -8.26 -22.24
N ILE A 419 -11.00 -7.84 -21.13
CA ILE A 419 -11.64 -7.89 -19.80
C ILE A 419 -12.88 -6.97 -19.77
N LEU A 420 -12.74 -5.73 -20.23
CA LEU A 420 -13.85 -4.77 -20.25
C LEU A 420 -14.98 -5.21 -21.19
N ALA A 421 -14.64 -5.72 -22.37
CA ALA A 421 -15.60 -6.28 -23.31
C ALA A 421 -16.34 -7.50 -22.72
N GLY A 422 -15.61 -8.40 -22.04
CA GLY A 422 -16.18 -9.56 -21.35
C GLY A 422 -17.14 -9.19 -20.21
N LEU A 423 -16.92 -8.04 -19.57
CA LEU A 423 -17.82 -7.48 -18.56
C LEU A 423 -18.99 -6.67 -19.13
N GLY A 424 -19.09 -6.53 -20.46
CA GLY A 424 -20.15 -5.77 -21.12
C GLY A 424 -19.93 -4.26 -21.12
N GLU A 425 -18.68 -3.80 -21.13
CA GLU A 425 -18.29 -2.39 -21.11
C GLU A 425 -18.90 -1.60 -19.94
N PRO A 426 -18.63 -2.01 -18.68
CA PRO A 426 -19.25 -1.38 -17.51
C PRO A 426 -18.87 0.12 -17.42
N PRO A 427 -19.85 1.04 -17.29
CA PRO A 427 -19.61 2.48 -17.36
C PRO A 427 -18.52 3.00 -16.41
N LEU A 428 -18.39 2.43 -15.20
CA LEU A 428 -17.39 2.85 -14.22
C LEU A 428 -15.96 2.63 -14.73
N TRP A 429 -15.68 1.46 -15.31
CA TRP A 429 -14.32 1.07 -15.72
C TRP A 429 -14.01 1.45 -17.17
N ALA A 430 -14.97 1.21 -18.07
CA ALA A 430 -14.79 1.38 -19.51
C ALA A 430 -14.61 2.86 -19.91
N THR A 431 -15.21 3.80 -19.17
CA THR A 431 -15.10 5.25 -19.45
C THR A 431 -13.65 5.72 -19.48
N ALA A 432 -12.87 5.40 -18.45
CA ALA A 432 -11.46 5.77 -18.39
C ALA A 432 -10.65 5.11 -19.52
N TRP A 433 -10.90 3.83 -19.77
CA TRP A 433 -10.20 3.07 -20.81
C TRP A 433 -10.41 3.64 -22.21
N HIS A 434 -11.65 3.88 -22.60
CA HIS A 434 -11.93 4.46 -23.91
C HIS A 434 -11.48 5.92 -24.00
N TRP A 435 -11.44 6.65 -22.89
CA TRP A 435 -10.82 7.98 -22.88
C TRP A 435 -9.31 7.91 -23.15
N TYR A 436 -8.59 6.95 -22.57
CA TYR A 436 -7.19 6.68 -22.93
C TYR A 436 -7.06 6.34 -24.42
N GLY A 437 -7.98 5.55 -24.98
CA GLY A 437 -7.95 5.23 -26.41
C GLY A 437 -8.18 6.41 -27.34
N VAL A 438 -9.08 7.32 -26.98
CA VAL A 438 -9.25 8.61 -27.69
C VAL A 438 -7.94 9.41 -27.64
N GLN A 439 -7.33 9.54 -26.47
CA GLN A 439 -6.06 10.25 -26.32
C GLN A 439 -4.91 9.60 -27.11
N ALA A 440 -4.82 8.28 -27.10
CA ALA A 440 -3.80 7.52 -27.84
C ALA A 440 -3.95 7.73 -29.36
N ALA A 441 -5.17 7.64 -29.88
CA ALA A 441 -5.44 7.89 -31.31
C ALA A 441 -5.06 9.32 -31.74
N ILE A 442 -5.33 10.31 -30.88
CA ILE A 442 -4.92 11.71 -31.10
C ILE A 442 -3.39 11.83 -31.10
N LEU A 443 -2.71 11.24 -30.12
CA LEU A 443 -1.24 11.28 -30.01
C LEU A 443 -0.55 10.57 -31.17
N ALA A 444 -1.13 9.49 -31.68
CA ALA A 444 -0.61 8.73 -32.82
C ALA A 444 -0.88 9.43 -34.17
N GLY A 445 -1.70 10.48 -34.21
CA GLY A 445 -2.16 11.08 -35.46
C GLY A 445 -3.03 10.15 -36.31
N ALA A 446 -3.72 9.20 -35.67
CA ALA A 446 -4.52 8.16 -36.32
C ALA A 446 -6.01 8.34 -36.02
N PRO A 447 -6.71 9.29 -36.67
CA PRO A 447 -8.11 9.61 -36.36
C PRO A 447 -9.09 8.45 -36.60
N ALA A 448 -8.73 7.48 -37.46
CA ALA A 448 -9.52 6.27 -37.65
C ALA A 448 -9.60 5.41 -36.38
N ASP A 449 -8.51 5.34 -35.61
CA ASP A 449 -8.40 4.53 -34.39
C ASP A 449 -9.21 5.13 -33.23
N LEU A 450 -9.62 6.40 -33.34
CA LEU A 450 -10.46 7.06 -32.35
C LEU A 450 -11.92 6.55 -32.40
N VAL A 451 -12.38 6.13 -33.58
CA VAL A 451 -13.80 5.83 -33.84
C VAL A 451 -14.37 4.75 -32.92
N PRO A 452 -13.73 3.59 -32.68
CA PRO A 452 -14.24 2.58 -31.77
C PRO A 452 -14.43 3.14 -30.35
N HIS A 453 -13.45 3.88 -29.83
CA HIS A 453 -13.51 4.44 -28.48
C HIS A 453 -14.58 5.53 -28.34
N ALA A 454 -14.71 6.42 -29.33
CA ALA A 454 -15.74 7.45 -29.31
C ALA A 454 -17.16 6.88 -29.38
N ARG A 455 -17.37 5.78 -30.13
CA ARG A 455 -18.67 5.08 -30.18
C ARG A 455 -19.04 4.50 -28.82
N THR A 456 -18.11 3.78 -28.18
CA THR A 456 -18.38 3.22 -26.84
C THR A 456 -18.65 4.32 -25.82
N LEU A 457 -17.83 5.38 -25.77
CA LEU A 457 -18.09 6.53 -24.89
C LEU A 457 -19.45 7.18 -25.15
N GLY A 458 -19.87 7.25 -26.42
CA GLY A 458 -21.21 7.74 -26.79
C GLY A 458 -22.35 6.88 -26.26
N ALA A 459 -22.18 5.56 -26.22
CA ALA A 459 -23.15 4.65 -25.61
C ALA A 459 -23.16 4.80 -24.07
N LEU A 460 -21.98 4.82 -23.44
CA LEU A 460 -21.84 4.95 -21.99
C LEU A 460 -22.35 6.29 -21.45
N ALA A 461 -22.35 7.35 -22.27
CA ALA A 461 -22.84 8.67 -21.90
C ALA A 461 -24.30 8.69 -21.41
N GLN A 462 -25.10 7.68 -21.75
CA GLN A 462 -26.49 7.55 -21.28
C GLN A 462 -26.57 7.16 -19.79
N HIS A 463 -25.55 6.49 -19.27
CA HIS A 463 -25.52 5.91 -17.94
C HIS A 463 -24.52 6.60 -17.00
N SER A 464 -23.59 7.39 -17.56
CA SER A 464 -22.54 8.05 -16.80
C SER A 464 -22.35 9.51 -17.25
N PRO A 465 -22.59 10.49 -16.35
CA PRO A 465 -22.26 11.90 -16.60
C PRO A 465 -20.78 12.12 -16.91
N HIS A 466 -19.90 11.31 -16.30
CA HIS A 466 -18.47 11.34 -16.59
C HIS A 466 -18.19 10.88 -18.02
N ALA A 467 -18.82 9.78 -18.46
CA ALA A 467 -18.72 9.31 -19.85
C ALA A 467 -19.24 10.36 -20.85
N ALA A 468 -20.34 11.04 -20.53
CA ALA A 468 -20.89 12.12 -21.35
C ALA A 468 -19.89 13.28 -21.50
N ALA A 469 -19.20 13.66 -20.41
CA ALA A 469 -18.19 14.70 -20.41
C ALA A 469 -17.00 14.35 -21.32
N VAL A 470 -16.41 13.16 -21.16
CA VAL A 470 -15.25 12.75 -21.98
C VAL A 470 -15.64 12.48 -23.44
N ALA A 471 -16.86 12.00 -23.71
CA ALA A 471 -17.37 11.85 -25.07
C ALA A 471 -17.53 13.20 -25.78
N ALA A 472 -18.07 14.21 -25.07
CA ALA A 472 -18.18 15.57 -25.59
C ALA A 472 -16.81 16.19 -25.84
N ALA A 473 -15.87 16.02 -24.91
CA ALA A 473 -14.49 16.48 -25.06
C ALA A 473 -13.80 15.82 -26.26
N GLY A 474 -13.96 14.51 -26.47
CA GLY A 474 -13.40 13.81 -27.63
C GLY A 474 -13.93 14.36 -28.97
N ARG A 475 -15.23 14.63 -29.07
CA ARG A 475 -15.84 15.27 -30.26
C ARG A 475 -15.35 16.70 -30.45
N CYS A 476 -15.19 17.46 -29.37
CA CYS A 476 -14.62 18.80 -29.41
C CYS A 476 -13.17 18.76 -29.92
N TRP A 477 -12.34 17.85 -29.42
CA TRP A 477 -10.95 17.70 -29.85
C TRP A 477 -10.84 17.30 -31.32
N LEU A 478 -11.72 16.44 -31.82
CA LEU A 478 -11.76 16.08 -33.24
C LEU A 478 -11.98 17.31 -34.13
N ARG A 479 -12.94 18.18 -33.79
CA ARG A 479 -13.17 19.43 -34.52
C ARG A 479 -11.95 20.36 -34.47
N VAL A 480 -11.33 20.47 -33.29
CA VAL A 480 -10.06 21.20 -33.14
C VAL A 480 -9.00 20.63 -34.10
N LEU A 481 -8.82 19.31 -34.17
CA LEU A 481 -7.84 18.68 -35.07
C LEU A 481 -8.17 18.84 -36.56
N GLN A 482 -9.45 18.94 -36.90
CA GLN A 482 -9.93 19.21 -38.26
C GLN A 482 -9.75 20.69 -38.67
N GLY A 483 -9.32 21.56 -37.77
CA GLY A 483 -9.15 22.99 -38.04
C GLY A 483 -10.44 23.80 -37.91
N GLU A 484 -11.47 23.23 -37.28
CA GLU A 484 -12.77 23.88 -37.06
C GLU A 484 -13.08 24.04 -35.54
N PRO A 485 -12.21 24.68 -34.74
CA PRO A 485 -12.46 24.84 -33.31
C PRO A 485 -13.64 25.79 -33.04
N ASP A 486 -14.58 25.34 -32.19
CA ASP A 486 -15.63 26.19 -31.62
C ASP A 486 -15.25 26.58 -30.19
N ALA A 487 -15.04 27.88 -29.95
CA ALA A 487 -14.53 28.38 -28.68
C ALA A 487 -15.53 28.28 -27.51
N ASP A 488 -16.83 28.31 -27.79
CA ASP A 488 -17.85 28.17 -26.75
C ASP A 488 -18.00 26.71 -26.35
N ASP A 489 -17.96 25.81 -27.33
CA ASP A 489 -17.94 24.37 -27.09
C ASP A 489 -16.68 23.93 -26.35
N VAL A 490 -15.50 24.47 -26.70
CA VAL A 490 -14.25 24.21 -25.97
C VAL A 490 -14.40 24.62 -24.50
N ARG A 491 -14.90 25.83 -24.22
CA ARG A 491 -15.10 26.32 -22.84
C ARG A 491 -16.18 25.55 -22.06
N ALA A 492 -17.18 25.02 -22.74
CA ALA A 492 -18.16 24.12 -22.11
C ALA A 492 -17.51 22.77 -21.77
N CYS A 493 -16.73 22.21 -22.68
CA CYS A 493 -16.02 20.95 -22.48
C CYS A 493 -14.96 21.04 -21.37
N THR A 494 -14.18 22.13 -21.31
CA THR A 494 -13.16 22.29 -20.26
C THR A 494 -13.77 22.29 -18.85
N ARG A 495 -14.83 23.08 -18.64
CA ARG A 495 -15.56 23.11 -17.36
C ARG A 495 -16.13 21.75 -16.98
N SER A 496 -16.63 21.01 -17.97
CA SER A 496 -17.16 19.66 -17.75
C SER A 496 -16.04 18.68 -17.37
N LEU A 497 -14.90 18.72 -18.05
CA LEU A 497 -13.72 17.90 -17.74
C LEU A 497 -13.15 18.19 -16.34
N GLU A 498 -13.03 19.46 -15.96
CA GLU A 498 -12.56 19.85 -14.63
C GLU A 498 -13.41 19.28 -13.51
N ARG A 499 -14.75 19.27 -13.69
CA ARG A 499 -15.68 18.67 -12.72
C ARG A 499 -15.37 17.21 -12.44
N PHE A 500 -14.81 16.49 -13.42
CA PHE A 500 -14.51 15.06 -13.33
C PHE A 500 -13.01 14.76 -13.15
N GLY A 501 -12.20 15.74 -12.74
CA GLY A 501 -10.77 15.52 -12.47
C GLY A 501 -9.89 15.38 -13.72
N HIS A 502 -10.31 15.95 -14.85
CA HIS A 502 -9.54 15.98 -16.11
C HIS A 502 -8.98 17.38 -16.39
N ALA A 503 -8.49 18.06 -15.34
CA ALA A 503 -8.03 19.46 -15.43
C ALA A 503 -6.86 19.62 -16.42
N TRP A 504 -5.93 18.67 -16.45
CA TRP A 504 -4.81 18.70 -17.37
C TRP A 504 -5.27 18.55 -18.84
N GLU A 505 -6.15 17.59 -19.11
CA GLU A 505 -6.75 17.39 -20.43
C GLU A 505 -7.57 18.61 -20.86
N ALA A 506 -8.31 19.23 -19.94
CA ALA A 506 -9.08 20.46 -20.19
C ALA A 506 -8.19 21.63 -20.62
N ALA A 507 -7.09 21.87 -19.88
CA ALA A 507 -6.12 22.91 -20.21
C ALA A 507 -5.44 22.64 -21.57
N ARG A 508 -5.14 21.37 -21.86
CA ARG A 508 -4.56 20.96 -23.14
C ARG A 508 -5.55 21.14 -24.30
N LEU A 509 -6.84 20.85 -24.13
CA LEU A 509 -7.87 21.08 -25.15
C LEU A 509 -7.96 22.56 -25.52
N ALA A 510 -8.03 23.42 -24.50
CA ALA A 510 -8.08 24.87 -24.70
C ALA A 510 -6.80 25.41 -25.38
N SER A 511 -5.64 24.88 -24.99
CA SER A 511 -4.36 25.25 -25.61
C SER A 511 -4.28 24.80 -27.08
N ASP A 512 -4.70 23.57 -27.39
CA ASP A 512 -4.71 23.05 -28.77
C ASP A 512 -5.70 23.81 -29.66
N ALA A 513 -6.86 24.21 -29.12
CA ALA A 513 -7.84 25.03 -29.82
C ALA A 513 -7.31 26.45 -30.08
N ALA A 514 -6.63 27.06 -29.12
CA ALA A 514 -6.04 28.39 -29.28
C ALA A 514 -5.01 28.46 -30.42
N LEU A 515 -4.32 27.37 -30.71
CA LEU A 515 -3.35 27.27 -31.81
C LEU A 515 -4.01 27.19 -33.21
N ARG A 516 -5.32 27.00 -33.29
CA ARG A 516 -6.06 26.68 -34.53
C ARG A 516 -7.23 27.61 -34.82
N VAL A 517 -7.47 28.61 -33.97
CA VAL A 517 -8.43 29.70 -34.24
C VAL A 517 -7.72 30.81 -35.00
N ASP A 518 -8.44 31.45 -35.93
CA ASP A 518 -7.86 32.48 -36.80
C ASP A 518 -7.71 33.85 -36.11
N ASP A 519 -8.47 34.11 -35.04
CA ASP A 519 -8.51 35.41 -34.39
C ASP A 519 -7.76 35.43 -33.03
N THR A 520 -6.93 36.46 -32.86
CA THR A 520 -6.07 36.63 -31.67
C THR A 520 -6.87 36.76 -30.37
N ARG A 521 -8.10 37.29 -30.42
CA ARG A 521 -8.91 37.52 -29.23
C ARG A 521 -9.42 36.20 -28.66
N THR A 522 -9.95 35.33 -29.51
CA THR A 522 -10.39 33.98 -29.17
C THR A 522 -9.21 33.14 -28.74
N ALA A 523 -8.07 33.20 -29.44
CA ALA A 523 -6.84 32.52 -29.04
C ALA A 523 -6.42 32.91 -27.61
N THR A 524 -6.42 34.22 -27.31
CA THR A 524 -6.06 34.74 -25.99
C THR A 524 -7.04 34.29 -24.92
N ALA A 525 -8.34 34.30 -25.21
CA ALA A 525 -9.38 33.85 -24.28
C ALA A 525 -9.24 32.36 -23.94
N LEU A 526 -8.98 31.51 -24.94
CA LEU A 526 -8.76 30.08 -24.75
C LEU A 526 -7.48 29.79 -23.95
N LEU A 527 -6.38 30.52 -24.22
CA LEU A 527 -5.16 30.42 -23.41
C LEU A 527 -5.38 30.88 -21.97
N GLN A 528 -6.20 31.91 -21.75
CA GLN A 528 -6.56 32.37 -20.42
C GLN A 528 -7.37 31.30 -19.67
N THR A 529 -8.34 30.65 -20.33
CA THR A 529 -9.04 29.48 -19.78
C THR A 529 -8.06 28.38 -19.38
N ALA A 530 -7.11 28.01 -20.25
CA ALA A 530 -6.12 26.98 -19.90
C ALA A 530 -5.27 27.33 -18.65
N ARG A 531 -4.90 28.61 -18.48
CA ARG A 531 -4.14 29.08 -17.31
C ARG A 531 -4.96 29.04 -16.03
N GLU A 532 -6.22 29.48 -16.09
CA GLU A 532 -7.13 29.49 -14.94
C GLU A 532 -7.28 28.09 -14.34
N ILE A 533 -7.45 27.08 -15.21
CA ILE A 533 -7.53 25.66 -14.84
C ILE A 533 -6.25 25.20 -14.12
N THR A 534 -5.09 25.50 -14.70
CA THR A 534 -3.80 25.11 -14.14
C THR A 534 -3.53 25.81 -12.80
N SER A 535 -4.00 27.04 -12.63
CA SER A 535 -3.83 27.81 -11.39
C SER A 535 -4.77 27.38 -10.27
N ALA A 536 -6.01 26.96 -10.59
CA ALA A 536 -6.99 26.47 -9.63
C ALA A 536 -6.63 25.07 -9.08
N ALA A 537 -5.89 24.28 -9.85
CA ALA A 537 -5.33 23.00 -9.42
C ALA A 537 -4.20 23.11 -8.37
N SER A 538 -3.64 24.31 -8.18
CA SER A 538 -2.51 24.57 -7.27
C SER A 538 -2.94 25.08 -5.88
N VAL A 539 -4.21 24.94 -5.50
CA VAL A 539 -4.66 25.33 -4.15
C VAL A 539 -4.05 24.36 -3.13
N PRO A 540 -3.20 24.84 -2.20
CA PRO A 540 -2.63 23.97 -1.18
C PRO A 540 -3.73 23.42 -0.29
N ASP A 541 -3.68 22.12 0.01
CA ASP A 541 -4.54 21.49 1.00
C ASP A 541 -4.34 22.19 2.35
N ALA A 542 -5.44 22.66 2.95
CA ALA A 542 -5.44 23.39 4.22
C ALA A 542 -5.12 22.49 5.44
N THR A 543 -4.66 21.26 5.21
CA THR A 543 -4.32 20.24 6.20
C THR A 543 -2.82 19.96 6.29
N SER A 544 -1.98 20.46 5.38
CA SER A 544 -0.55 20.58 5.68
C SER A 544 -0.40 21.69 6.71
N SER A 545 0.17 21.39 7.88
CA SER A 545 0.49 22.39 8.91
C SER A 545 1.02 23.65 8.24
N ALA A 546 0.33 24.78 8.43
CA ALA A 546 0.57 26.04 7.74
C ALA A 546 1.92 26.72 8.10
N GLY A 547 2.94 25.95 8.46
CA GLY A 547 4.23 26.42 8.95
C GLY A 547 5.46 25.70 8.41
N GLU A 548 5.34 24.55 7.74
CA GLU A 548 6.53 23.81 7.29
C GLU A 548 6.92 24.13 5.84
N LEU A 549 8.09 24.76 5.70
CA LEU A 549 8.73 25.03 4.42
C LEU A 549 9.26 23.72 3.81
N THR A 550 9.30 23.63 2.49
CA THR A 550 10.05 22.51 1.85
C THR A 550 11.53 22.57 2.20
N ASP A 551 12.26 21.45 2.15
CA ASP A 551 13.71 21.41 2.46
C ASP A 551 14.50 22.52 1.74
N ARG A 552 14.16 22.77 0.47
CA ARG A 552 14.82 23.81 -0.33
C ARG A 552 14.42 25.22 0.07
N GLU A 553 13.17 25.42 0.46
CA GLU A 553 12.70 26.70 1.00
C GLU A 553 13.26 26.97 2.41
N ALA A 554 13.45 25.92 3.22
CA ALA A 554 14.11 25.97 4.52
C ALA A 554 15.57 26.40 4.40
N GLU A 555 16.34 25.84 3.46
CA GLU A 555 17.71 26.27 3.17
C GLU A 555 17.78 27.75 2.74
N VAL A 556 16.88 28.17 1.84
CA VAL A 556 16.80 29.58 1.42
C VAL A 556 16.38 30.48 2.59
N ALA A 557 15.42 30.06 3.41
CA ALA A 557 14.95 30.79 4.58
C ALA A 557 16.04 30.96 5.64
N GLN A 558 16.84 29.92 5.90
CA GLN A 558 17.94 29.98 6.85
C GLN A 558 18.99 31.00 6.42
N LEU A 559 19.40 30.98 5.15
CA LEU A 559 20.34 31.97 4.61
C LEU A 559 19.74 33.39 4.54
N LEU A 560 18.43 33.50 4.33
CA LEU A 560 17.72 34.78 4.33
C LEU A 560 17.67 35.41 5.74
N VAL A 561 17.42 34.60 6.78
CA VAL A 561 17.44 35.06 8.18
C VAL A 561 18.84 35.49 8.62
N LEU A 562 19.88 34.82 8.11
CA LEU A 562 21.29 35.19 8.30
C LEU A 562 21.70 36.49 7.56
N GLY A 563 20.79 37.10 6.80
CA GLY A 563 20.99 38.40 6.18
C GLY A 563 21.71 38.37 4.84
N LEU A 564 21.91 37.18 4.24
CA LEU A 564 22.54 37.08 2.92
C LEU A 564 21.65 37.72 1.84
N THR A 565 22.29 38.35 0.86
CA THR A 565 21.62 38.87 -0.33
C THR A 565 21.22 37.74 -1.28
N TYR A 566 20.24 37.95 -2.16
CA TYR A 566 19.79 36.90 -3.10
C TYR A 566 20.92 36.39 -4.00
N ARG A 567 21.90 37.23 -4.29
CA ARG A 567 23.10 36.85 -5.06
C ARG A 567 24.01 35.90 -4.28
N GLU A 568 24.21 36.16 -2.99
CA GLU A 568 25.04 35.33 -2.11
C GLU A 568 24.37 34.01 -1.78
N ILE A 569 23.05 34.03 -1.54
CA ILE A 569 22.23 32.82 -1.39
C ILE A 569 22.32 31.97 -2.65
N GLY A 570 22.17 32.59 -3.83
CA GLY A 570 22.28 31.89 -5.10
C GLY A 570 23.65 31.25 -5.31
N ALA A 571 24.72 31.97 -4.98
CA ALA A 571 26.08 31.44 -5.05
C ALA A 571 26.30 30.24 -4.10
N ARG A 572 25.77 30.31 -2.87
CA ARG A 572 25.95 29.26 -1.86
C ARG A 572 25.12 28.01 -2.12
N LEU A 573 23.97 28.18 -2.77
CA LEU A 573 23.04 27.11 -3.11
C LEU A 573 23.17 26.64 -4.58
N TYR A 574 24.15 27.15 -5.33
CA TYR A 574 24.37 26.87 -6.77
C TYR A 574 23.13 27.11 -7.66
N ILE A 575 22.40 28.20 -7.42
CA ILE A 575 21.22 28.62 -8.20
C ILE A 575 21.28 30.11 -8.56
N SER A 576 20.50 30.53 -9.55
CA SER A 576 20.47 31.95 -9.94
C SER A 576 19.79 32.83 -8.87
N ALA A 577 20.19 34.10 -8.77
CA ALA A 577 19.53 35.06 -7.86
C ALA A 577 18.02 35.22 -8.17
N LYS A 578 17.62 35.07 -9.43
CA LYS A 578 16.21 35.04 -9.87
C LYS A 578 15.48 33.83 -9.31
N THR A 579 16.14 32.67 -9.26
CA THR A 579 15.59 31.45 -8.63
C THR A 579 15.40 31.66 -7.12
N VAL A 580 16.35 32.31 -6.44
CA VAL A 580 16.22 32.68 -5.02
C VAL A 580 15.03 33.62 -4.80
N GLU A 581 14.85 34.62 -5.65
CA GLU A 581 13.69 35.52 -5.59
C GLU A 581 12.36 34.75 -5.71
N HIS A 582 12.29 33.78 -6.62
CA HIS A 582 11.13 32.90 -6.76
C HIS A 582 10.89 32.05 -5.50
N HIS A 583 11.94 31.54 -4.85
CA HIS A 583 11.80 30.84 -3.57
C HIS A 583 11.30 31.77 -2.46
N VAL A 584 11.88 32.96 -2.31
CA VAL A 584 11.44 33.94 -1.30
C VAL A 584 9.98 34.37 -1.51
N ALA A 585 9.55 34.52 -2.76
CA ALA A 585 8.16 34.83 -3.09
C ALA A 585 7.20 33.67 -2.75
N ARG A 586 7.64 32.41 -2.84
CA ARG A 586 6.86 31.25 -2.38
C ARG A 586 6.80 31.19 -0.86
N ILE A 587 7.94 31.34 -0.17
CA ILE A 587 8.03 31.38 1.30
C ILE A 587 7.11 32.47 1.86
N ARG A 588 7.15 33.68 1.28
CA ARG A 588 6.28 34.80 1.68
C ARG A 588 4.79 34.47 1.53
N ARG A 589 4.39 33.82 0.43
CA ARG A 589 3.00 33.40 0.22
C ARG A 589 2.58 32.27 1.15
N ARG A 590 3.47 31.31 1.43
CA ARG A 590 3.20 30.19 2.34
C ARG A 590 3.05 30.63 3.78
N LEU A 591 3.84 31.62 4.20
CA LEU A 591 3.78 32.19 5.55
C LEU A 591 2.82 33.39 5.67
N ASP A 592 2.07 33.72 4.61
CA ASP A 592 1.19 34.90 4.55
C ASP A 592 1.83 36.22 5.04
N ALA A 593 3.14 36.39 4.79
CA ALA A 593 3.86 37.56 5.28
C ALA A 593 3.61 38.79 4.38
N GLY A 594 2.95 39.80 4.94
CA GLY A 594 2.64 41.08 4.29
C GLY A 594 3.87 41.96 4.04
N SER A 595 4.97 41.78 4.78
CA SER A 595 6.21 42.54 4.59
C SER A 595 7.49 41.71 4.74
N ARG A 596 8.65 42.23 4.28
CA ARG A 596 9.96 41.58 4.46
C ARG A 596 10.31 41.44 5.94
N SER A 597 9.99 42.44 6.76
CA SER A 597 10.25 42.42 8.20
C SER A 597 9.40 41.38 8.91
N GLU A 598 8.13 41.26 8.51
CA GLU A 598 7.20 40.23 8.99
C GLU A 598 7.66 38.83 8.59
N LEU A 599 8.05 38.64 7.33
CA LEU A 599 8.64 37.38 6.85
C LEU A 599 9.83 36.93 7.69
N LEU A 600 10.79 37.83 7.95
CA LEU A 600 11.96 37.51 8.77
C LEU A 600 11.59 37.22 10.23
N SER A 601 10.57 37.89 10.77
CA SER A 601 10.08 37.64 12.13
C SER A 601 9.44 36.25 12.24
N MET A 602 8.62 35.87 11.27
CA MET A 602 7.95 34.56 11.23
C MET A 602 8.96 33.42 11.04
N LEU A 603 9.97 33.61 10.18
CA LEU A 603 11.03 32.63 9.98
C LEU A 603 11.85 32.37 11.25
N ARG A 604 12.16 33.42 12.03
CA ARG A 604 12.84 33.27 13.31
C ARG A 604 11.98 32.57 14.35
N ALA A 605 10.69 32.89 14.40
CA ALA A 605 9.74 32.22 15.29
C ALA A 605 9.61 30.73 14.98
N ALA A 606 9.76 30.35 13.70
CA ALA A 606 9.77 28.98 13.22
C ALA A 606 11.14 28.26 13.35
N GLY A 607 12.14 28.88 14.00
CA GLY A 607 13.44 28.25 14.29
C GLY A 607 14.50 28.40 13.21
N TYR A 608 14.23 29.06 12.08
CA TYR A 608 15.23 29.31 11.04
C TYR A 608 16.21 30.40 11.51
N GLY A 609 17.51 30.12 11.40
CA GLY A 609 18.59 31.06 11.75
C GLY A 609 19.31 30.77 13.07
N GLN A 610 19.00 29.68 13.77
CA GLN A 610 19.88 29.16 14.82
C GLN A 610 21.04 28.41 14.15
N GLN A 611 22.28 28.77 14.47
CA GLN A 611 23.44 27.97 14.08
C GLN A 611 23.48 26.74 14.99
N GLU A 612 23.45 25.54 14.41
CA GLU A 612 24.17 24.42 15.04
C GLU A 612 25.65 24.84 15.04
N GLU A 613 26.21 25.13 16.22
CA GLU A 613 27.64 25.01 16.48
C GLU A 613 28.02 23.53 16.30
N ARG A 614 28.12 23.08 15.04
CA ARG A 614 28.91 21.91 14.70
C ARG A 614 30.33 22.38 14.49
N GLU A 615 31.08 22.25 15.57
CA GLU A 615 32.53 22.13 15.58
C GLU A 615 33.01 21.33 14.36
N GLN A 616 33.96 21.92 13.64
CA GLN A 616 34.85 21.22 12.72
C GLN A 616 36.21 21.91 12.81
N PRO A 617 37.31 21.14 12.84
CA PRO A 617 37.65 20.02 13.72
C PRO A 617 38.49 20.45 14.93
#